data_AF-A0A3G9J2S4-F1
#
_entry.id   AF-A0A3G9J2S4-F1
#
_cell.length_a   1.000
_cell.length_b   1.000
_cell.length_c   1.000
_cell.angle_alpha   90.00
_cell.angle_beta   90.00
_cell.angle_gamma   90.00
#
_symmetry.space_group_name_H-M   'P 1'
#
loop_
_entity.id
_entity.type
_entity.pdbx_description
1 polymer ?
#
loop_
_entity_poly.entity_id
_entity_poly.type
_entity_poly.pdbx_seq_one_letter_code
_entity_poly.pdbx_strand_id
1 'polypeptide(L)'
;MKTIIKKCSLIVMICLLCAGIFTSHTSHTNAASNRAKIYSTLRSLGYSKAGAAGIMSNIKYESGYNPRSGGVCYGLVQWTGGRKANLRRYCARHGLSASSIKGQVKFLDHELKTSYRGVYRSIKGAGNSASGAYRAAYKFCYDFERPAARSSASARRASYARSLYHIL
;
A
#
# COMPACT_ATOMS: atom_id res chain seq x y z
N MET A 1 23.97 -14.92 9.09
CA MET A 1 22.64 -14.34 8.76
C MET A 1 22.83 -13.23 7.74
N LYS A 2 22.45 -13.43 6.47
CA LYS A 2 22.65 -12.45 5.39
C LYS A 2 21.41 -11.56 5.28
N THR A 3 21.55 -10.28 5.65
CA THR A 3 20.51 -9.27 5.55
C THR A 3 20.26 -8.93 4.08
N ILE A 4 19.19 -9.48 3.50
CA ILE A 4 18.74 -9.13 2.14
C ILE A 4 18.16 -7.71 2.19
N ILE A 5 18.97 -6.73 1.80
CA ILE A 5 18.56 -5.35 1.58
C ILE A 5 17.66 -5.33 0.35
N LYS A 6 16.40 -4.89 0.49
CA LYS A 6 15.50 -4.61 -0.64
C LYS A 6 16.10 -3.46 -1.47
N LYS A 7 16.92 -3.78 -2.47
CA LYS A 7 17.35 -2.82 -3.49
C LYS A 7 16.21 -2.66 -4.50
N CYS A 8 15.30 -1.72 -4.26
CA CYS A 8 14.44 -1.18 -5.31
C CYS A 8 14.97 0.22 -5.66
N SER A 9 15.98 0.22 -6.53
CA SER A 9 16.43 1.42 -7.21
C SER A 9 15.36 1.86 -8.20
N LEU A 10 14.93 3.12 -8.02
CA LEU A 10 14.57 4.09 -9.04
C LEU A 10 14.58 3.56 -10.48
N ILE A 11 13.42 3.41 -11.10
CA ILE A 11 13.32 3.38 -12.57
C ILE A 11 12.46 4.55 -13.00
N VAL A 12 13.15 5.43 -13.73
CA VAL A 12 12.69 6.56 -14.51
C VAL A 12 11.59 6.11 -15.46
N MET A 13 10.42 6.72 -15.39
CA MET A 13 9.39 6.59 -16.42
C MET A 13 9.65 7.68 -17.47
N ILE A 14 10.45 7.34 -18.47
CA ILE A 14 10.50 8.05 -19.75
C ILE A 14 10.27 7.01 -20.84
N CYS A 15 9.16 7.15 -21.56
CA CYS A 15 9.08 6.64 -22.92
C CYS A 15 8.31 7.65 -23.77
N LEU A 16 8.86 7.86 -24.96
CA LEU A 16 8.66 8.99 -25.84
C LEU A 16 7.27 9.07 -26.47
N LEU A 17 7.00 10.31 -26.88
CA LEU A 17 5.98 10.79 -27.80
C LEU A 17 5.80 9.87 -29.03
N CYS A 18 4.57 9.41 -29.24
CA CYS A 18 3.98 9.29 -30.56
C CYS A 18 2.57 9.90 -30.49
N ALA A 19 2.30 10.81 -31.42
CA ALA A 19 1.04 11.53 -31.51
C ALA A 19 -0.14 10.57 -31.73
N GLY A 20 -1.14 10.71 -30.88
CA GLY A 20 -2.45 10.10 -31.00
C GLY A 20 -3.29 10.65 -29.86
N ILE A 21 -4.26 11.52 -30.18
CA ILE A 21 -5.21 12.03 -29.18
C ILE A 21 -6.14 10.86 -28.83
N PHE A 22 -5.70 10.01 -27.90
CA PHE A 22 -6.57 9.10 -27.17
C PHE A 22 -6.92 9.78 -25.86
N THR A 23 -8.16 10.25 -25.74
CA THR A 23 -8.75 10.68 -24.49
C THR A 23 -8.83 9.47 -23.54
N SER A 24 -7.74 9.23 -22.81
CA SER A 24 -7.59 8.12 -21.87
C SER A 24 -8.38 8.41 -20.59
N HIS A 25 -9.71 8.30 -20.63
CA HIS A 25 -10.57 8.61 -19.48
C HIS A 25 -10.70 7.46 -18.45
N THR A 26 -9.87 6.41 -18.54
CA THR A 26 -10.00 5.20 -17.71
C THR A 26 -9.06 5.16 -16.51
N SER A 27 -8.00 5.98 -16.45
CA SER A 27 -6.98 5.88 -15.40
C SER A 27 -7.38 6.58 -14.08
N HIS A 28 -8.04 7.75 -14.17
CA HIS A 28 -8.45 8.53 -12.99
C HIS A 28 -9.67 7.96 -12.28
N THR A 29 -10.67 7.49 -13.03
CA THR A 29 -11.91 6.89 -12.51
C THR A 29 -11.63 5.58 -11.76
N ASN A 30 -10.70 4.76 -12.26
CA ASN A 30 -10.25 3.54 -11.60
C ASN A 30 -9.49 3.80 -10.29
N ALA A 31 -8.59 4.79 -10.25
CA ALA A 31 -7.81 5.08 -9.03
C ALA A 31 -8.68 5.62 -7.89
N ALA A 32 -9.64 6.51 -8.20
CA ALA A 32 -10.60 7.02 -7.21
C ALA A 32 -11.52 5.90 -6.69
N SER A 33 -12.07 5.07 -7.59
CA SER A 33 -12.88 3.89 -7.21
C SER A 33 -12.07 2.91 -6.34
N ASN A 34 -10.81 2.67 -6.70
CA ASN A 34 -9.93 1.79 -5.94
C ASN A 34 -9.62 2.36 -4.54
N ARG A 35 -9.36 3.67 -4.43
CA ARG A 35 -9.18 4.36 -3.13
C ARG A 35 -10.36 4.10 -2.20
N ALA A 36 -11.58 4.31 -2.68
CA ALA A 36 -12.79 4.12 -1.87
C ALA A 36 -12.93 2.65 -1.42
N LYS A 37 -12.69 1.68 -2.32
CA LYS A 37 -12.73 0.25 -2.01
C LYS A 37 -11.66 -0.17 -1.00
N ILE A 38 -10.43 0.35 -1.14
CA ILE A 38 -9.34 0.09 -0.20
C ILE A 38 -9.70 0.65 1.18
N TYR A 39 -10.14 1.91 1.24
CA TYR A 39 -10.56 2.55 2.49
C TYR A 39 -11.67 1.75 3.18
N SER A 40 -12.76 1.46 2.48
CA SER A 40 -13.89 0.69 3.00
C SER A 40 -13.45 -0.70 3.51
N THR A 41 -12.57 -1.39 2.77
CA THR A 41 -12.05 -2.70 3.20
C THR A 41 -11.20 -2.58 4.47
N LEU A 42 -10.33 -1.56 4.58
CA LEU A 42 -9.55 -1.32 5.79
C LEU A 42 -10.45 -0.96 6.99
N ARG A 43 -11.48 -0.14 6.76
CA ARG A 43 -12.44 0.24 7.81
C ARG A 43 -13.24 -0.97 8.31
N SER A 44 -13.69 -1.85 7.42
CA SER A 44 -14.38 -3.09 7.82
C SER A 44 -13.48 -4.10 8.55
N LEU A 45 -12.16 -4.01 8.38
CA LEU A 45 -11.17 -4.75 9.18
C LEU A 45 -10.84 -4.09 10.52
N GLY A 46 -11.49 -2.95 10.83
CA GLY A 46 -11.39 -2.26 12.11
C GLY A 46 -10.21 -1.27 12.24
N TYR A 47 -9.48 -0.97 11.16
CA TYR A 47 -8.45 0.08 11.20
C TYR A 47 -9.11 1.45 11.35
N SER A 48 -8.63 2.31 12.25
CA SER A 48 -9.13 3.70 12.40
C SER A 48 -9.00 4.49 11.10
N LYS A 49 -9.67 5.65 10.97
CA LYS A 49 -9.50 6.54 9.81
C LYS A 49 -8.03 6.93 9.65
N ALA A 50 -7.33 7.21 10.75
CA ALA A 50 -5.89 7.47 10.77
C ALA A 50 -5.06 6.27 10.31
N GLY A 51 -5.34 5.06 10.82
CA GLY A 51 -4.64 3.85 10.40
C GLY A 51 -4.85 3.52 8.93
N ALA A 52 -6.08 3.68 8.44
CA ALA A 52 -6.42 3.50 7.03
C ALA A 52 -5.70 4.52 6.13
N ALA A 53 -5.71 5.81 6.52
CA ALA A 53 -4.96 6.85 5.82
C ALA A 53 -3.46 6.52 5.75
N GLY A 54 -2.89 5.97 6.84
CA GLY A 54 -1.48 5.61 6.89
C GLY A 54 -1.08 4.44 5.98
N ILE A 55 -1.95 3.44 5.84
CA ILE A 55 -1.74 2.33 4.90
C ILE A 55 -1.96 2.83 3.46
N MET A 56 -3.04 3.57 3.21
CA MET A 56 -3.39 4.08 1.89
C MET A 56 -2.32 5.04 1.33
N SER A 57 -1.68 5.85 2.18
CA SER A 57 -0.58 6.70 1.73
C SER A 57 0.56 5.88 1.15
N ASN A 58 0.91 4.74 1.75
CA ASN A 58 1.95 3.87 1.22
C ASN A 58 1.52 3.21 -0.10
N ILE A 59 0.28 2.70 -0.16
CA ILE A 59 -0.30 2.13 -1.38
C ILE A 59 -0.27 3.14 -2.56
N LYS A 60 -0.50 4.44 -2.30
CA LYS A 60 -0.37 5.49 -3.33
C LYS A 60 1.01 5.47 -3.99
N TYR A 61 2.08 5.42 -3.17
CA TYR A 61 3.46 5.49 -3.67
C TYR A 61 3.97 4.16 -4.22
N GLU A 62 3.40 3.04 -3.78
CA GLU A 62 3.77 1.70 -4.29
C GLU A 62 3.09 1.37 -5.62
N SER A 63 1.83 1.76 -5.79
CA SER A 63 1.03 1.25 -6.91
C SER A 63 0.06 2.26 -7.52
N GLY A 64 0.00 3.49 -7.00
CA GLY A 64 -1.04 4.42 -7.40
C GLY A 64 -2.46 3.90 -7.11
N TYR A 65 -2.62 3.03 -6.12
CA TYR A 65 -3.86 2.29 -5.81
C TYR A 65 -4.28 1.25 -6.87
N ASN A 66 -3.37 0.83 -7.75
CA ASN A 66 -3.66 -0.19 -8.74
C ASN A 66 -3.37 -1.61 -8.19
N PRO A 67 -4.39 -2.45 -7.93
CA PRO A 67 -4.17 -3.82 -7.46
C PRO A 67 -3.52 -4.72 -8.53
N ARG A 68 -3.47 -4.26 -9.79
CA ARG A 68 -2.80 -4.95 -10.89
C ARG A 68 -1.42 -4.36 -11.22
N SER A 69 -0.93 -3.38 -10.46
CA SER A 69 0.45 -2.89 -10.60
C SER A 69 1.43 -4.07 -10.49
N GLY A 70 2.39 -4.17 -11.42
CA GLY A 70 3.17 -5.39 -11.59
C GLY A 70 4.51 -5.21 -12.29
N GLY A 71 5.17 -6.34 -12.53
CA GLY A 71 6.57 -6.47 -12.95
C GLY A 71 7.24 -7.54 -12.09
N VAL A 72 8.45 -7.24 -11.58
CA VAL A 72 9.12 -8.10 -10.58
C VAL A 72 8.29 -8.20 -9.30
N CYS A 73 7.71 -7.08 -8.86
CA CYS A 73 6.75 -6.94 -7.76
C CYS A 73 5.29 -7.11 -8.21
N TYR A 74 4.34 -7.08 -7.29
CA TYR A 74 2.91 -7.15 -7.61
C TYR A 74 2.00 -6.50 -6.56
N GLY A 75 0.92 -5.86 -7.03
CA GLY A 75 -0.23 -5.46 -6.23
C GLY A 75 -0.06 -4.15 -5.45
N LEU A 76 -1.01 -3.91 -4.54
CA LEU A 76 -1.18 -2.64 -3.82
C LEU A 76 0.07 -2.18 -3.06
N VAL A 77 0.82 -3.13 -2.49
CA VAL A 77 2.05 -2.90 -1.69
C VAL A 77 3.27 -3.59 -2.32
N GLN A 78 3.21 -3.84 -3.63
CA GLN A 78 4.33 -4.35 -4.42
C GLN A 78 5.03 -5.58 -3.81
N TRP A 79 4.25 -6.59 -3.43
CA TRP A 79 4.79 -7.86 -2.91
C TRP A 79 5.82 -8.48 -3.88
N THR A 80 6.95 -8.88 -3.34
CA THR A 80 8.06 -9.52 -4.07
C THR A 80 8.34 -10.93 -3.57
N GLY A 81 9.04 -11.73 -4.39
CA GLY A 81 9.54 -13.06 -4.01
C GLY A 81 8.48 -13.96 -3.37
N GLY A 82 8.84 -14.63 -2.28
CA GLY A 82 7.95 -15.55 -1.55
C GLY A 82 6.65 -14.90 -1.05
N ARG A 83 6.64 -13.59 -0.79
CA ARG A 83 5.43 -12.88 -0.34
C ARG A 83 4.38 -12.76 -1.46
N LYS A 84 4.82 -12.61 -2.71
CA LYS A 84 3.94 -12.63 -3.90
C LYS A 84 3.28 -14.00 -4.05
N ALA A 85 4.01 -15.09 -3.78
CA ALA A 85 3.43 -16.44 -3.78
C ALA A 85 2.48 -16.66 -2.57
N ASN A 86 2.82 -16.13 -1.39
CA ASN A 86 1.96 -16.18 -0.21
C ASN A 86 0.63 -15.46 -0.40
N LEU A 87 0.62 -14.31 -1.08
CA LEU A 87 -0.61 -13.62 -1.46
C LEU A 87 -1.54 -14.56 -2.25
N ARG A 88 -1.01 -15.22 -3.29
CA ARG A 88 -1.81 -16.12 -4.14
C ARG A 88 -2.37 -17.29 -3.33
N ARG A 89 -1.53 -17.93 -2.51
CA ARG A 89 -1.96 -19.04 -1.63
C ARG A 89 -2.99 -18.62 -0.59
N TYR A 90 -2.77 -17.47 0.06
CA TYR A 90 -3.71 -16.93 1.04
C TYR A 90 -5.07 -16.70 0.40
N CYS A 91 -5.10 -16.00 -0.74
CA CYS A 91 -6.33 -15.71 -1.44
C CYS A 91 -7.05 -16.99 -1.89
N ALA A 92 -6.34 -17.95 -2.49
CA ALA A 92 -6.92 -19.23 -2.91
C ALA A 92 -7.59 -19.99 -1.75
N ARG A 93 -6.93 -20.09 -0.59
CA ARG A 93 -7.48 -20.78 0.61
C ARG A 93 -8.71 -20.10 1.22
N HIS A 94 -8.94 -18.82 0.92
CA HIS A 94 -10.04 -18.05 1.51
C HIS A 94 -11.13 -17.70 0.48
N GLY A 95 -11.11 -18.33 -0.71
CA GLY A 95 -12.07 -18.02 -1.77
C GLY A 95 -11.98 -16.57 -2.28
N LEU A 96 -10.77 -15.99 -2.27
CA LEU A 96 -10.50 -14.61 -2.71
C LEU A 96 -9.66 -14.62 -3.99
N SER A 97 -9.75 -13.55 -4.77
CA SER A 97 -8.84 -13.31 -5.90
C SER A 97 -7.63 -12.49 -5.48
N ALA A 98 -6.42 -12.97 -5.83
CA ALA A 98 -5.16 -12.26 -5.60
C ALA A 98 -5.02 -10.96 -6.40
N SER A 99 -5.83 -10.76 -7.45
CA SER A 99 -5.88 -9.51 -8.23
C SER A 99 -6.94 -8.52 -7.73
N SER A 100 -7.74 -8.92 -6.75
CA SER A 100 -8.79 -8.07 -6.16
C SER A 100 -8.25 -7.24 -4.99
N ILE A 101 -8.81 -6.03 -4.81
CA ILE A 101 -8.52 -5.17 -3.66
C ILE A 101 -8.83 -5.89 -2.35
N LYS A 102 -10.01 -6.54 -2.25
CA LYS A 102 -10.44 -7.26 -1.05
C LYS A 102 -9.45 -8.37 -0.68
N GLY A 103 -9.01 -9.16 -1.66
CA GLY A 103 -8.01 -10.21 -1.46
C GLY A 103 -6.67 -9.65 -0.96
N GLN A 104 -6.16 -8.62 -1.63
CA GLN A 104 -4.89 -7.99 -1.30
C GLN A 104 -4.90 -7.30 0.06
N VAL A 105 -5.95 -6.55 0.40
CA VAL A 105 -6.08 -5.89 1.71
C VAL A 105 -6.25 -6.91 2.84
N LYS A 106 -6.99 -8.01 2.64
CA LYS A 106 -7.09 -9.09 3.63
C LYS A 106 -5.77 -9.82 3.84
N PHE A 107 -4.99 -10.06 2.78
CA PHE A 107 -3.65 -10.63 2.93
C PHE A 107 -2.70 -9.68 3.64
N LEU A 108 -2.74 -8.38 3.31
CA LEU A 108 -1.99 -7.36 4.03
C LEU A 108 -2.29 -7.38 5.53
N ASP A 109 -3.57 -7.41 5.91
CA ASP A 109 -3.98 -7.50 7.31
C ASP A 109 -3.48 -8.79 7.99
N HIS A 110 -3.53 -9.93 7.29
CA HIS A 110 -2.96 -11.18 7.78
C HIS A 110 -1.46 -11.05 8.05
N GLU A 111 -0.67 -10.48 7.13
CA GLU A 111 0.77 -10.26 7.35
C GLU A 111 1.03 -9.31 8.52
N LEU A 112 0.24 -8.24 8.65
CA LEU A 112 0.33 -7.29 9.76
C LEU A 112 0.09 -7.99 11.11
N LYS A 113 -0.92 -8.86 11.21
CA LYS A 113 -1.26 -9.57 12.45
C LYS A 113 -0.31 -10.73 12.80
N THR A 114 0.42 -11.26 11.82
CA THR A 114 1.28 -12.44 11.99
C THR A 114 2.75 -12.07 11.99
N SER A 115 3.29 -11.69 10.84
CA SER A 115 4.73 -11.45 10.63
C SER A 115 5.17 -10.03 11.00
N TYR A 116 4.25 -9.06 11.02
CA TYR A 116 4.55 -7.65 11.26
C TYR A 116 3.78 -7.07 12.46
N ARG A 117 3.63 -7.87 13.52
CA ARG A 117 2.83 -7.53 14.73
C ARG A 117 3.19 -6.18 15.35
N GLY A 118 4.46 -5.80 15.35
CA GLY A 118 4.90 -4.48 15.82
C GLY A 118 4.33 -3.33 14.99
N VAL A 119 4.30 -3.48 13.66
CA VAL A 119 3.69 -2.50 12.74
C VAL A 119 2.19 -2.44 12.97
N TYR A 120 1.52 -3.59 13.07
CA TYR A 120 0.09 -3.68 13.36
C TYR A 120 -0.29 -2.95 14.64
N ARG A 121 0.42 -3.22 15.75
CA ARG A 121 0.19 -2.54 17.04
C ARG A 121 0.36 -1.03 16.93
N SER A 122 1.41 -0.55 16.25
CA SER A 122 1.62 0.89 16.06
C SER A 122 0.50 1.54 15.23
N ILE A 123 0.00 0.87 14.19
CA ILE A 123 -1.11 1.39 13.37
C ILE A 123 -2.42 1.38 14.16
N LYS A 124 -2.69 0.32 14.91
CA LYS A 124 -3.91 0.18 15.73
C LYS A 124 -3.93 1.12 16.93
N GLY A 125 -2.77 1.37 17.54
CA GLY A 125 -2.61 2.29 18.67
C GLY A 125 -2.41 3.75 18.28
N ALA A 126 -2.28 4.05 16.99
CA ALA A 126 -2.22 5.43 16.54
C ALA A 126 -3.56 6.13 16.81
N GLY A 127 -3.54 7.20 17.62
CA GLY A 127 -4.72 8.04 17.85
C GLY A 127 -5.41 8.45 16.54
N ASN A 128 -6.74 8.51 16.54
CA ASN A 128 -7.50 8.78 15.33
C ASN A 128 -7.49 10.27 14.96
N SER A 129 -6.33 10.75 14.49
CA SER A 129 -6.07 12.13 14.11
C SER A 129 -5.08 12.22 12.94
N ALA A 130 -4.90 13.41 12.38
CA ALA A 130 -3.96 13.65 11.29
C ALA A 130 -2.50 13.34 11.71
N SER A 131 -2.13 13.62 12.96
CA SER A 131 -0.84 13.22 13.54
C SER A 131 -0.73 11.71 13.74
N GLY A 132 -1.83 11.02 14.07
CA GLY A 132 -1.87 9.56 14.10
C GLY A 132 -1.70 8.94 12.71
N ALA A 133 -2.31 9.53 11.67
CA ALA A 133 -2.15 9.10 10.29
C ALA A 133 -0.70 9.20 9.83
N TYR A 134 -0.03 10.31 10.17
CA TYR A 134 1.41 10.48 9.95
C TYR A 134 2.22 9.35 10.61
N ARG A 135 2.01 9.09 11.91
CA ARG A 135 2.75 8.04 12.64
C ARG A 135 2.51 6.65 12.06
N ALA A 136 1.25 6.33 11.75
CA ALA A 136 0.88 5.05 11.14
C ALA A 136 1.57 4.85 9.78
N ALA A 137 1.53 5.87 8.92
CA ALA A 137 2.20 5.84 7.62
C ALA A 137 3.71 5.70 7.71
N TYR A 138 4.33 6.44 8.63
CA TYR A 138 5.77 6.41 8.83
C TYR A 138 6.21 5.01 9.25
N LYS A 139 5.56 4.43 10.28
CA LYS A 139 5.87 3.07 10.76
C LYS A 139 5.66 2.02 9.67
N PHE A 140 4.55 2.12 8.93
CA PHE A 140 4.26 1.20 7.83
C PHE A 140 5.35 1.28 6.75
N CYS A 141 5.73 2.48 6.32
CA CYS A 141 6.80 2.63 5.33
C CYS A 141 8.13 2.10 5.86
N TYR A 142 8.49 2.47 7.09
CA TYR A 142 9.80 2.18 7.66
C TYR A 142 10.00 0.68 7.86
N ASP A 143 9.00 -0.04 8.38
CA ASP A 143 9.18 -1.42 8.83
C ASP A 143 8.50 -2.47 7.95
N PHE A 144 7.42 -2.13 7.25
CA PHE A 144 6.75 -3.04 6.32
C PHE A 144 7.30 -2.90 4.90
N GLU A 145 7.26 -1.69 4.33
CA GLU A 145 7.70 -1.47 2.95
C GLU A 145 9.22 -1.53 2.82
N ARG A 146 9.93 -0.85 3.73
CA ARG A 146 11.39 -0.83 3.80
C ARG A 146 12.06 -0.43 2.47
N PRO A 147 11.67 0.71 1.82
CA PRO A 147 12.33 1.16 0.60
C PRO A 147 13.79 1.55 0.88
N ALA A 148 14.59 1.70 -0.17
CA ALA A 148 16.02 2.03 -0.06
C ALA A 148 16.26 3.35 0.69
N ALA A 149 15.58 4.42 0.29
CA ALA A 149 15.60 5.72 0.97
C ALA A 149 14.62 5.75 2.17
N ARG A 150 14.79 4.82 3.11
CA ARG A 150 13.77 4.45 4.11
C ARG A 150 13.22 5.63 4.90
N SER A 151 14.07 6.42 5.56
CA SER A 151 13.63 7.51 6.44
C SER A 151 12.95 8.64 5.68
N SER A 152 13.54 9.11 4.58
CA SER A 152 12.99 10.21 3.78
C SER A 152 11.71 9.79 3.04
N ALA A 153 11.66 8.57 2.51
CA ALA A 153 10.44 8.02 1.92
C ALA A 153 9.33 7.90 2.98
N SER A 154 9.65 7.45 4.19
CA SER A 154 8.68 7.36 5.30
C SER A 154 8.12 8.72 5.67
N ALA A 155 8.96 9.74 5.82
CA ALA A 155 8.53 11.10 6.12
C ALA A 155 7.62 11.66 5.02
N ARG A 156 7.99 11.50 3.74
CA ARG A 156 7.18 11.96 2.59
C ARG A 156 5.81 11.30 2.56
N ARG A 157 5.74 9.97 2.71
CA ARG A 157 4.47 9.22 2.72
C ARG A 157 3.63 9.55 3.94
N ALA A 158 4.25 9.85 5.08
CA ALA A 158 3.58 10.26 6.29
C ALA A 158 2.97 11.67 6.19
N SER A 159 3.65 12.62 5.56
CA SER A 159 3.08 13.93 5.25
C SER A 159 1.86 13.81 4.35
N TYR A 160 1.92 12.96 3.31
CA TYR A 160 0.74 12.69 2.49
C TYR A 160 -0.41 12.04 3.29
N ALA A 161 -0.11 11.14 4.22
CA ALA A 161 -1.14 10.53 5.08
C ALA A 161 -1.86 11.55 5.96
N ARG A 162 -1.14 12.57 6.45
CA ARG A 162 -1.72 13.68 7.21
C ARG A 162 -2.75 14.42 6.36
N SER A 163 -2.40 14.80 5.13
CA SER A 163 -3.35 15.45 4.20
C SER A 163 -4.50 14.53 3.83
N LEU A 164 -4.21 13.25 3.55
CA LEU A 164 -5.20 12.25 3.18
C LEU A 164 -6.25 12.05 4.29
N TYR A 165 -5.84 12.12 5.57
CA TYR A 165 -6.76 12.03 6.69
C TYR A 165 -7.87 13.10 6.65
N HIS A 166 -7.61 14.29 6.13
CA HIS A 166 -8.64 15.34 6.10
C HIS A 166 -9.70 15.12 5.01
N ILE A 167 -9.46 14.24 4.05
CA ILE A 167 -10.33 14.02 2.87
C ILE A 167 -10.85 12.58 2.75
N LEU A 168 -10.67 11.75 3.80
CA LEU A 168 -11.23 10.40 3.95
C LEU A 168 -12.41 10.38 4.92
#